data_AF-A0A7C3TNJ5-F1
#
_entry.id   AF-A0A7C3TNJ5-F1
#
_cell.length_a   1.000
_cell.length_b   1.000
_cell.length_c   1.000
_cell.angle_alpha   90.00
_cell.angle_beta   90.00
_cell.angle_gamma   90.00
#
_symmetry.space_group_name_H-M   'P 1'
#
loop_
_entity.id
_entity.type
_entity.pdbx_description
1 polymer ?
#
loop_
_entity_poly.entity_id
_entity_poly.type
_entity_poly.pdbx_seq_one_letter_code
_entity_poly.pdbx_strand_id
1 'polypeptide(L)' 'MIKVKLRANESAEQMLRRFKKQCEKEGLTKEMKRTQYYEKPSERRRRRIRTKPRQSPAKMI' A
#
# COMPACT_ATOMS: atom_id res chain seq x y z
N MET A 1 -10.96 0.76 3.86
CA MET A 1 -11.84 -0.22 3.17
C MET A 1 -12.03 0.28 1.75
N ILE A 2 -11.49 -0.45 0.79
CA ILE A 2 -11.45 -0.05 -0.61
C ILE A 2 -12.88 -0.04 -1.17
N LYS A 3 -13.36 1.13 -1.60
CA LYS A 3 -14.67 1.29 -2.25
C LYS A 3 -14.47 1.95 -3.60
N VAL A 4 -14.82 1.24 -4.67
CA VAL A 4 -14.83 1.78 -6.04
C VAL A 4 -16.27 1.79 -6.52
N LYS A 5 -16.79 2.97 -6.85
CA LYS A 5 -18.12 3.12 -7.45
C LYS A 5 -18.02 3.13 -8.98
N LEU A 6 -18.99 2.51 -9.64
CA LEU A 6 -19.13 2.60 -11.10
C LEU A 6 -19.36 4.06 -11.49
N ARG A 7 -18.74 4.48 -12.60
CA ARG A 7 -19.02 5.77 -13.24
C ARG A 7 -19.86 5.51 -14.49
N ALA A 8 -20.73 6.45 -14.85
CA ALA A 8 -21.71 6.29 -15.93
C ALA A 8 -21.09 5.96 -17.30
N ASN A 9 -19.83 6.36 -17.53
CA ASN A 9 -19.12 6.15 -18.81
C ASN A 9 -17.94 5.17 -18.72
N GLU A 10 -17.92 4.27 -17.72
CA GLU A 10 -16.85 3.28 -17.59
C GLU A 10 -17.28 1.87 -17.98
N SER A 11 -16.43 1.21 -18.77
CA SER A 11 -16.52 -0.22 -18.98
C SER A 11 -16.10 -0.99 -17.73
N ALA A 12 -16.63 -2.21 -17.57
CA ALA A 12 -16.30 -3.11 -16.45
C ALA A 12 -14.78 -3.34 -16.29
N GLU A 13 -14.04 -3.42 -17.40
CA GLU A 13 -12.58 -3.59 -17.38
C GLU A 13 -11.85 -2.37 -16.81
N GLN A 14 -12.31 -1.17 -17.13
CA GLN A 14 -11.72 0.08 -16.62
C GLN A 14 -11.94 0.20 -15.11
N MET A 15 -13.12 -0.21 -14.62
CA MET A 15 -13.41 -0.27 -13.20
C MET A 15 -12.48 -1.26 -12.47
N LEU A 16 -12.29 -2.46 -13.01
CA LEU A 16 -11.37 -3.46 -12.45
C LEU A 16 -9.92 -2.96 -12.38
N ARG A 17 -9.45 -2.25 -13.41
CA ARG A 17 -8.10 -1.65 -13.40
C ARG A 17 -7.95 -0.62 -12.28
N ARG A 18 -8.95 0.24 -12.07
CA ARG A 18 -8.92 1.23 -10.97
C ARG A 18 -8.99 0.56 -9.60
N PHE A 19 -9.81 -0.49 -9.46
CA PHE A 19 -9.87 -1.28 -8.24
C PHE A 19 -8.52 -1.90 -7.91
N LYS A 20 -7.87 -2.56 -8.89
CA LYS A 20 -6.52 -3.11 -8.71
C LYS A 20 -5.51 -2.04 -8.30
N LYS A 21 -5.54 -0.87 -8.95
CA LYS A 21 -4.68 0.26 -8.60
C LYS A 21 -4.94 0.79 -7.18
N GLN A 22 -6.19 0.81 -6.73
CA GLN A 22 -6.54 1.21 -5.37
C GLN A 22 -6.07 0.18 -4.33
N CYS A 23 -6.18 -1.13 -4.63
CA CYS A 23 -5.62 -2.21 -3.80
C CYS A 23 -4.09 -2.11 -3.67
N GLU A 24 -3.40 -1.80 -4.76
CA GLU A 24 -1.95 -1.60 -4.76
C GLU A 24 -1.56 -0.33 -3.98
N LYS A 25 -2.31 0.76 -4.14
CA LYS A 25 -2.09 2.02 -3.43
C LYS A 25 -2.27 1.90 -1.92
N GLU A 26 -3.31 1.21 -1.47
CA GLU A 26 -3.53 0.95 -0.03
C GLU A 26 -2.53 -0.07 0.53
N GLY A 27 -1.74 -0.74 -0.34
CA GLY A 27 -0.75 -1.70 0.10
C GLY A 27 -1.37 -2.98 0.66
N LEU A 28 -2.65 -3.26 0.36
CA LEU A 28 -3.41 -4.38 0.89
C LEU A 28 -2.66 -5.71 0.69
N THR A 29 -2.11 -5.92 -0.51
CA THR A 29 -1.34 -7.14 -0.81
C THR A 29 -0.05 -7.25 0.01
N LYS A 30 0.60 -6.11 0.33
CA LYS A 30 1.80 -6.10 1.19
C LYS A 30 1.43 -6.40 2.64
N GLU A 31 0.29 -5.90 3.10
CA GLU A 31 -0.20 -6.15 4.45
C GLU A 31 -0.62 -7.61 4.62
N MET A 32 -1.36 -8.19 3.66
CA MET A 32 -1.69 -9.61 3.66
C MET A 32 -0.42 -10.48 3.79
N LYS A 33 0.60 -10.23 2.96
CA LYS A 33 1.87 -10.97 3.03
C LYS A 33 2.59 -10.80 4.37
N ARG A 34 2.45 -9.64 5.01
CA ARG A 34 3.05 -9.34 6.31
C ARG A 34 2.36 -10.09 7.45
N THR A 35 1.05 -10.25 7.39
CA THR A 35 0.25 -10.88 8.46
C THR A 35 0.07 -12.38 8.28
N GLN A 36 0.47 -12.94 7.14
CA GLN A 36 0.38 -14.37 6.83
C GLN A 36 1.13 -15.26 7.83
N TYR A 37 2.15 -14.74 8.51
CA TYR A 37 2.93 -15.46 9.50
C TYR A 37 3.26 -14.58 10.69
N TYR A 38 3.57 -15.20 11.83
CA TYR A 38 4.03 -14.47 13.00
C TYR A 38 5.40 -13.84 12.76
N GLU A 39 5.45 -12.51 12.78
CA GLU A 39 6.70 -11.74 12.75
C GLU A 39 7.12 -11.40 14.20
N LYS A 40 8.28 -11.90 14.62
CA LYS A 40 8.85 -11.57 15.94
C LYS A 40 8.94 -10.04 16.14
N PRO A 41 8.78 -9.52 17.37
CA PRO A 41 8.81 -8.08 17.63
C PRO A 41 10.11 -7.40 17.17
N SER A 42 11.24 -8.10 17.24
CA SER A 42 12.56 -7.64 16.77
C SER A 42 12.58 -7.40 15.26
N GLU A 43 12.12 -8.37 14.46
CA GLU A 43 12.06 -8.26 13.00
C GLU A 43 11.07 -7.17 12.58
N ARG A 44 9.93 -7.06 13.27
CA ARG A 44 8.96 -5.98 13.06
C ARG A 44 9.58 -4.60 13.27
N ARG A 45 10.43 -4.45 14.29
CA ARG A 45 11.16 -3.18 14.58
C ARG A 45 12.20 -2.90 13.49
N ARG A 46 13.01 -3.89 13.11
CA ARG A 46 14.04 -3.77 12.07
C ARG A 46 13.44 -3.36 10.72
N ARG A 47 12.33 -3.98 10.33
CA ARG A 47 11.63 -3.65 9.09
C ARG A 47 11.08 -2.23 9.09
N ARG A 48 10.44 -1.79 10.19
CA ARG A 48 9.93 -0.40 10.33
C ARG A 48 11.02 0.63 10.09
N ILE A 49 12.24 0.41 10.60
CA ILE A 49 13.39 1.30 10.40
C ILE A 49 13.81 1.32 8.92
N ARG A 50 13.91 0.16 8.27
CA ARG A 50 14.26 0.06 6.84
C ARG A 50 13.21 0.68 5.91
N THR A 51 11.93 0.56 6.23
CA THR A 51 10.83 1.08 5.40
C THR A 51 10.53 2.55 5.63
N LYS A 52 11.10 3.19 6.66
CA LYS A 52 10.97 4.63 6.82
C LYS A 52 11.65 5.30 5.62
N PRO A 53 10.95 6.16 4.86
CA PRO A 53 11.59 6.93 3.82
C PRO A 53 12.74 7.71 4.47
N ARG A 54 13.95 7.64 3.88
CA ARG A 54 15.05 8.52 4.26
C ARG A 54 14.52 9.94 4.09
N GLN A 55 14.41 10.70 5.18
CA GLN A 55 14.15 12.12 5.06
C GLN A 55 15.31 12.70 4.25
N SER A 56 15.03 13.18 3.05
CA SER A 56 15.95 14.02 2.31
C SER A 56 16.38 15.13 3.25
N PRO A 57 17.67 15.48 3.36
CA PRO A 57 18.06 16.65 4.14
C PRO A 57 17.25 17.83 3.60
N ALA A 58 16.53 18.52 4.49
CA ALA A 58 15.81 19.73 4.13
C ALA A 58 16.81 20.64 3.41
N LYS A 59 16.44 21.11 2.21
CA LYS A 59 17.27 22.09 1.49
C LYS A 59 17.48 23.27 2.44
N MET A 60 18.69 23.37 2.99
CA MET A 60 19.13 24.55 3.71
C MET A 60 19.22 25.66 2.66
N ILE A 61 18.43 26.70 2.86
CA ILE A 61 18.40 27.92 2.05
C ILE A 61 19.75 28.61 2.14
#